data_AF-A0A961HD90-F1
#
_entry.id   AF-A0A961HD90-F1
#
_cell.length_a   1.000
_cell.length_b   1.000
_cell.length_c   1.000
_cell.angle_alpha   90.00
_cell.angle_beta   90.00
_cell.angle_gamma   90.00
#
_symmetry.space_group_name_H-M   'P 1'
#
loop_
_entity.id
_entity.type
_entity.pdbx_description
1 polymer ?
#
loop_
_entity_poly.entity_id
_entity_poly.type
_entity_poly.pdbx_seq_one_letter_code
_entity_poly.pdbx_strand_id
1 'polypeptide(L)'
;MGETIATNRIQVVRATAWRDAVLKILEPRSPYRPWRVPAGTRRGDAVLAVLDTNPVSVIADIREVGVDGSAMRALGGVLDSELPWREPPELLELATLRDLTGFSLPDAGDPATVLGRTVLTAAIGQRQEAPSGVEYRNGHTSLAAARILLDSLGSCTSCGGKLDLAEPDARDRLHIRTVDLAPSERRVPVADDPPEEPQRLSRQGYGPDDIRIGVWRPGRFPMDWSAVLCDTCRGGMHHGGFDSFLRFRFSLHPPCPSCAAQWTMRTYAGFAAVLRSEPWMFHTGCCPGSIWVCAACGHKWGPRSGSEAG
;
A
#
# COMPACT_ATOMS: atom_id res chain seq x y z
N MET A 1 -5.93 37.70 23.43
CA MET A 1 -5.80 37.12 22.08
C MET A 1 -4.40 36.51 22.04
N GLY A 2 -4.31 35.22 22.36
CA GLY A 2 -3.02 34.56 22.63
C GLY A 2 -2.33 34.16 21.35
N GLU A 3 -1.20 34.78 21.07
CA GLU A 3 -0.32 34.48 19.95
C GLU A 3 0.27 33.08 20.16
N THR A 4 -0.16 32.10 19.36
CA THR A 4 0.38 30.75 19.38
C THR A 4 1.81 30.83 18.84
N ILE A 5 2.81 30.97 19.72
CA ILE A 5 4.21 30.84 19.32
C ILE A 5 4.35 29.44 18.75
N ALA A 6 4.47 29.33 17.43
CA ALA A 6 4.74 28.07 16.77
C ALA A 6 6.08 27.55 17.31
N THR A 7 6.01 26.58 18.21
CA THR A 7 7.19 25.99 18.83
C THR A 7 7.99 25.28 17.75
N ASN A 8 9.23 25.74 17.51
CA ASN A 8 10.17 25.12 16.58
C ASN A 8 10.74 23.77 17.11
N ARG A 9 10.12 23.21 18.14
CA ARG A 9 10.54 21.99 18.83
C ARG A 9 9.93 20.78 18.15
N ILE A 10 10.76 19.77 17.93
CA ILE A 10 10.36 18.45 17.45
C ILE A 10 10.68 17.44 18.55
N GLN A 11 9.68 16.68 18.95
CA GLN A 11 9.80 15.50 19.79
C GLN A 11 10.05 14.29 18.89
N VAL A 12 11.27 13.79 18.94
CA VAL A 12 11.71 12.61 18.21
C VAL A 12 11.32 11.41 19.04
N VAL A 13 10.26 10.73 18.64
CA VAL A 13 9.76 9.52 19.27
C VAL A 13 10.33 8.32 18.53
N ARG A 14 10.81 7.32 19.29
CA ARG A 14 11.47 6.15 18.71
C ARG A 14 10.70 4.88 19.03
N ALA A 15 10.49 4.05 18.02
CA ALA A 15 9.96 2.71 18.21
C ALA A 15 11.01 1.79 18.83
N THR A 16 10.62 0.94 19.78
CA THR A 16 11.42 -0.18 20.27
C THR A 16 11.38 -1.39 19.35
N ALA A 17 10.34 -1.45 18.51
CA ALA A 17 10.15 -2.43 17.45
C ALA A 17 9.21 -1.86 16.39
N TRP A 18 9.63 -1.84 15.13
CA TRP A 18 8.94 -1.20 14.03
C TRP A 18 7.60 -1.86 13.76
N ARG A 19 7.54 -3.20 13.87
CA ARG A 19 6.31 -3.96 13.61
C ARG A 19 5.23 -3.56 14.60
N ASP A 20 5.58 -3.42 15.87
CA ASP A 20 4.65 -3.04 16.93
C ASP A 20 4.22 -1.59 16.78
N ALA A 21 5.13 -0.71 16.37
CA ALA A 21 4.84 0.69 16.05
C ALA A 21 3.84 0.81 14.90
N VAL A 22 4.05 0.09 13.80
CA VAL A 22 3.12 0.08 12.67
C VAL A 22 1.76 -0.51 13.08
N LEU A 23 1.75 -1.60 13.86
CA LEU A 23 0.51 -2.16 14.41
C LEU A 23 -0.24 -1.16 15.28
N LYS A 24 0.47 -0.44 16.15
CA LYS A 24 -0.11 0.59 17.02
C LYS A 24 -0.67 1.78 16.25
N ILE A 25 -0.10 2.10 15.09
CA ILE A 25 -0.63 3.12 14.18
C ILE A 25 -1.89 2.62 13.49
N LEU A 26 -1.85 1.41 12.91
CA LEU A 26 -2.99 0.81 12.19
C LEU A 26 -4.19 0.54 13.10
N GLU A 27 -3.95 0.17 14.36
CA GLU A 27 -4.97 -0.10 15.37
C GLU A 27 -4.60 0.58 16.69
N PRO A 28 -5.10 1.81 16.94
CA PRO A 28 -4.82 2.55 18.16
C PRO A 28 -5.17 1.82 19.45
N ARG A 29 -6.10 0.84 19.43
CA ARG A 29 -6.46 0.02 20.59
C ARG A 29 -5.49 -1.11 20.87
N SER A 30 -4.56 -1.39 19.95
CA SER A 30 -3.60 -2.49 20.08
C SER A 30 -2.82 -2.42 21.41
N PRO A 31 -2.59 -3.56 22.08
CA PRO A 31 -1.96 -3.61 23.41
C PRO A 31 -0.49 -3.24 23.37
N TYR A 32 0.16 -3.25 22.21
CA TYR A 32 1.57 -2.87 22.08
C TYR A 32 1.83 -1.44 22.57
N ARG A 33 3.00 -1.24 23.19
CA ARG A 33 3.51 0.05 23.68
C ARG A 33 4.91 0.32 23.12
N PRO A 34 5.04 0.49 21.80
CA PRO A 34 6.33 0.49 21.13
C PRO A 34 7.08 1.82 21.24
N TRP A 35 6.40 2.88 21.64
CA TRP A 35 6.93 4.24 21.52
C TRP A 35 7.66 4.68 22.79
N ARG A 36 8.93 5.07 22.62
CA ARG A 36 9.67 5.85 23.61
C ARG A 36 9.49 7.33 23.28
N VAL A 37 9.01 8.09 24.25
CA VAL A 37 8.68 9.51 24.11
C VAL A 37 9.64 10.34 24.96
N PRO A 38 10.16 11.48 24.45
CA PRO A 38 11.03 12.34 25.24
C PRO A 38 10.28 12.90 26.46
N ALA A 39 10.98 13.00 27.58
CA ALA A 39 10.46 13.70 28.76
C ALA A 39 10.17 15.17 28.45
N GLY A 40 9.13 15.73 29.06
CA GLY A 40 8.80 17.15 28.89
C GLY A 40 8.21 17.51 27.52
N THR A 41 7.59 16.56 26.83
CA THR A 41 6.70 16.81 25.68
C THR A 41 5.56 17.76 26.09
N ARG A 42 5.27 18.78 25.26
CA ARG A 42 4.26 19.79 25.54
C ARG A 42 3.35 20.00 24.34
N ARG A 43 2.17 20.57 24.60
CA ARG A 43 1.26 21.10 23.57
C ARG A 43 2.02 22.03 22.62
N GLY A 44 1.76 21.90 21.32
CA GLY A 44 2.38 22.71 20.27
C GLY A 44 3.73 22.20 19.79
N ASP A 45 4.34 21.22 20.48
CA ASP A 45 5.52 20.55 19.96
C ASP A 45 5.14 19.71 18.71
N ALA A 46 6.02 19.66 17.72
CA ALA A 46 5.89 18.72 16.61
C ALA A 46 6.38 17.32 17.02
N VAL A 47 5.86 16.27 16.40
CA VAL A 47 6.27 14.88 16.62
C VAL A 47 6.85 14.31 15.32
N LEU A 48 8.04 13.71 15.42
CA LEU A 48 8.66 12.92 14.36
C LEU A 48 8.87 11.49 14.85
N ALA A 49 8.20 10.52 14.23
CA ALA A 49 8.35 9.12 14.55
C ALA A 49 9.49 8.47 13.77
N VAL A 50 10.38 7.80 14.49
CA VAL A 50 11.46 6.98 13.94
C VAL A 50 11.17 5.51 14.23
N LEU A 51 11.25 4.68 13.20
CA LEU A 51 11.11 3.23 13.27
C LEU A 51 12.48 2.57 13.21
N ASP A 52 12.71 1.56 14.04
CA ASP A 52 13.94 0.75 14.08
C ASP A 52 14.01 -0.28 12.92
N THR A 53 13.52 0.10 11.75
CA THR A 53 13.71 -0.69 10.54
C THR A 53 15.20 -0.71 10.16
N ASN A 54 15.58 -1.68 9.35
CA ASN A 54 16.79 -1.71 8.56
C ASN A 54 16.43 -1.46 7.08
N PRO A 55 16.91 -0.38 6.43
CA PRO A 55 17.55 0.78 7.08
C PRO A 55 16.56 1.53 7.99
N VAL A 56 17.08 2.32 8.94
CA VAL A 56 16.27 3.09 9.89
C VAL A 56 15.41 4.08 9.12
N SER A 57 14.13 4.15 9.48
CA SER A 57 13.17 4.98 8.76
C SER A 57 12.42 5.95 9.67
N VAL A 58 11.83 6.96 9.07
CA VAL A 58 10.92 7.90 9.71
C VAL A 58 9.56 7.81 9.04
N ILE A 59 8.52 8.07 9.82
CA ILE A 59 7.21 8.39 9.28
C ILE A 59 7.30 9.81 8.72
N ALA A 60 7.14 9.96 7.41
CA ALA A 60 7.21 11.24 6.71
C ALA A 60 5.89 12.02 6.88
N ASP A 61 5.47 12.18 8.12
CA ASP A 61 4.32 12.98 8.54
C ASP A 61 4.64 13.60 9.90
N ILE A 62 4.52 14.93 9.99
CA ILE A 62 4.77 15.68 11.22
C ILE A 62 3.43 16.12 11.79
N ARG A 63 3.12 15.62 12.99
CA ARG A 63 1.91 15.98 13.72
C ARG A 63 2.23 16.85 14.92
N GLU A 64 1.31 17.76 15.24
CA GLU A 64 1.43 18.63 16.40
C GLU A 64 0.79 17.97 17.64
N VAL A 65 1.44 18.09 18.78
CA VAL A 65 0.89 17.67 20.06
C VAL A 65 -0.29 18.57 20.43
N GLY A 66 -1.46 17.96 20.51
CA GLY A 66 -2.71 18.63 20.82
C GLY A 66 -2.84 19.06 22.28
N VAL A 67 -4.06 19.47 22.64
CA VAL A 67 -4.39 20.00 23.97
C VAL A 67 -4.19 19.00 25.11
N ASP A 68 -4.19 17.71 24.79
CA ASP A 68 -3.98 16.62 25.75
C ASP A 68 -2.49 16.39 26.10
N GLY A 69 -1.57 17.10 25.44
CA GLY A 69 -0.14 16.96 25.66
C GLY A 69 0.44 15.61 25.23
N SER A 70 -0.31 14.80 24.48
CA SER A 70 0.05 13.42 24.17
C SER A 70 0.65 13.27 22.78
N ALA A 71 1.96 13.00 22.71
CA ALA A 71 2.61 12.60 21.46
C ALA A 71 1.97 11.34 20.85
N MET A 72 1.42 10.44 21.67
CA MET A 72 0.79 9.21 21.19
C MET A 72 -0.52 9.46 20.47
N ARG A 73 -1.31 10.42 20.95
CA ARG A 73 -2.51 10.87 20.24
C ARG A 73 -2.14 11.55 18.93
N ALA A 74 -1.09 12.38 18.92
CA ALA A 74 -0.58 13.01 17.70
C ALA A 74 -0.14 11.96 16.66
N LEU A 75 0.57 10.91 17.07
CA LEU A 75 0.94 9.80 16.17
C LEU A 75 -0.26 8.98 15.68
N GLY A 76 -1.27 8.75 16.52
CA GLY A 76 -2.50 8.07 16.11
C GLY A 76 -3.24 8.82 14.99
N GLY A 77 -3.15 10.15 14.98
CA GLY A 77 -3.71 11.01 13.93
C GLY A 77 -2.95 10.97 12.60
N VAL A 78 -1.86 10.22 12.47
CA VAL A 78 -1.17 10.03 11.18
C VAL A 78 -2.07 9.30 10.18
N LEU A 79 -2.92 8.39 10.65
CA LEU A 79 -3.90 7.67 9.83
C LEU A 79 -5.32 8.26 9.93
N ASP A 80 -5.46 9.52 10.36
CA ASP A 80 -6.77 10.07 10.73
C ASP A 80 -7.82 9.93 9.61
N SER A 81 -8.99 9.47 10.03
CA SER A 81 -10.04 8.87 9.22
C SER A 81 -10.98 9.85 8.51
N GLU A 82 -10.73 11.15 8.67
CA GLU A 82 -11.64 12.23 8.25
C GLU A 82 -11.60 12.51 6.74
N LEU A 83 -10.65 11.95 5.99
CA LEU A 83 -10.57 12.10 4.54
C LEU A 83 -10.98 10.80 3.81
N PRO A 84 -11.88 10.87 2.81
CA PRO A 84 -12.38 9.71 2.07
C PRO A 84 -11.31 8.99 1.23
N TRP A 85 -10.13 9.59 1.06
CA TRP A 85 -9.01 9.06 0.28
C TRP A 85 -7.87 8.70 1.25
N ARG A 86 -7.89 7.45 1.74
CA ARG A 86 -6.89 6.92 2.68
C ARG A 86 -5.57 6.65 1.98
N GLU A 87 -4.65 7.60 2.03
CA GLU A 87 -3.25 7.30 1.75
C GLU A 87 -2.55 6.92 3.06
N PRO A 88 -1.87 5.76 3.12
CA PRO A 88 -1.05 5.43 4.26
C PRO A 88 0.09 6.45 4.39
N PRO A 89 0.59 6.71 5.60
CA PRO A 89 1.76 7.57 5.75
C PRO A 89 2.97 6.96 5.04
N GLU A 90 3.77 7.80 4.42
CA GLU A 90 5.00 7.37 3.78
C GLU A 90 6.10 7.10 4.80
N LEU A 91 6.98 6.14 4.47
CA LEU A 91 8.20 5.89 5.22
C LEU A 91 9.42 6.31 4.41
N LEU A 92 10.25 7.18 5.00
CA LEU A 92 11.50 7.66 4.41
C LEU A 92 12.69 7.12 5.20
N GLU A 93 13.78 6.77 4.52
CA GLU A 93 15.02 6.41 5.21
C GLU A 93 15.57 7.61 5.98
N LEU A 94 16.00 7.38 7.23
CA LEU A 94 16.52 8.45 8.08
C LEU A 94 17.77 9.08 7.47
N ALA A 95 18.62 8.28 6.79
CA ALA A 95 19.79 8.79 6.08
C ALA A 95 19.38 9.75 4.95
N THR A 96 18.38 9.37 4.13
CA THR A 96 17.85 10.27 3.09
C THR A 96 17.28 11.55 3.67
N LEU A 97 16.55 11.49 4.79
CA LEU A 97 16.06 12.70 5.46
C LEU A 97 17.22 13.60 5.93
N ARG A 98 18.27 13.00 6.52
CA ARG A 98 19.49 13.71 6.95
C ARG A 98 20.15 14.40 5.77
N ASP A 99 20.34 13.69 4.65
CA ASP A 99 20.99 14.21 3.45
C ASP A 99 20.20 15.37 2.81
N LEU A 100 18.86 15.30 2.83
CA LEU A 100 18.00 16.31 2.25
C LEU A 100 17.89 17.59 3.09
N THR A 101 17.99 17.47 4.42
CA THR A 101 17.65 18.56 5.34
C THR A 101 18.82 19.06 6.17
N GLY A 102 19.93 18.33 6.20
CA GLY A 102 21.02 18.53 7.18
C GLY A 102 20.60 18.23 8.63
N PHE A 103 19.38 17.73 8.85
CA PHE A 103 18.82 17.52 10.17
C PHE A 103 19.51 16.36 10.87
N SER A 104 20.20 16.65 11.97
CA SER A 104 20.91 15.63 12.74
C SER A 104 20.06 15.15 13.92
N LEU A 105 19.72 13.86 13.91
CA LEU A 105 19.19 13.18 15.09
C LEU A 105 20.35 12.61 15.91
N PRO A 106 20.26 12.60 17.26
CA PRO A 106 21.19 11.84 18.08
C PRO A 106 21.25 10.39 17.60
N ASP A 107 22.47 9.86 17.39
CA ASP A 107 22.66 8.47 16.93
C ASP A 107 22.27 7.45 18.00
N ALA A 108 22.20 7.84 19.27
CA ALA A 108 21.64 7.03 20.33
C ALA A 108 20.16 6.74 20.03
N GLY A 109 19.75 5.48 20.15
CA GLY A 109 18.36 5.02 20.02
C GLY A 109 17.39 5.58 21.08
N ASP A 110 17.76 6.68 21.74
CA ASP A 110 16.98 7.36 22.75
C ASP A 110 16.08 8.44 22.12
N PRO A 111 14.88 8.63 22.70
CA PRO A 111 14.03 9.73 22.30
C PRO A 111 14.68 11.06 22.66
N ALA A 112 14.50 12.07 21.80
CA ALA A 112 15.12 13.38 21.99
C ALA A 112 14.18 14.53 21.61
N THR A 113 14.41 15.70 22.20
CA THR A 113 13.83 16.94 21.69
C THR A 113 14.89 17.69 20.88
N VAL A 114 14.54 18.08 19.66
CA VAL A 114 15.40 18.83 18.75
C VAL A 114 14.68 20.06 18.20
N LEU A 115 15.42 20.92 17.49
CA LEU A 115 14.86 22.10 16.82
C LEU A 115 14.88 21.91 15.30
N GLY A 116 14.04 22.64 14.58
CA GLY A 116 14.05 22.65 13.11
C GLY A 116 12.76 22.18 12.44
N ARG A 117 11.60 22.39 13.10
CA ARG A 117 10.27 22.04 12.58
C ARG A 117 10.06 22.55 11.15
N THR A 118 10.38 23.83 10.89
CA THR A 118 10.09 24.46 9.60
C THR A 118 10.82 23.79 8.43
N VAL A 119 12.12 23.48 8.61
CA VAL A 119 12.94 22.83 7.57
C VAL A 119 12.42 21.41 7.31
N LEU A 120 12.10 20.68 8.37
CA LEU A 120 11.61 19.31 8.28
C LEU A 120 10.23 19.23 7.61
N THR A 121 9.30 20.11 7.98
CA THR A 121 7.96 20.18 7.39
C THR A 121 8.04 20.54 5.91
N ALA A 122 8.91 21.48 5.51
CA ALA A 122 9.08 21.83 4.10
C ALA A 122 9.61 20.66 3.27
N ALA A 123 10.62 19.93 3.78
CA ALA A 123 11.21 18.80 3.07
C ALA A 123 10.26 17.60 2.93
N ILE A 124 9.46 17.32 3.97
CA ILE A 124 8.45 16.26 3.93
C ILE A 124 7.29 16.65 3.00
N GLY A 125 6.80 17.90 3.09
CA GLY A 125 5.70 18.40 2.28
C GLY A 125 5.98 18.34 0.78
N GLN A 126 7.22 18.60 0.35
CA GLN A 126 7.62 18.49 -1.07
C GLN A 126 7.60 17.06 -1.62
N ARG A 127 7.61 16.02 -0.77
CA ARG A 127 7.57 14.61 -1.22
C ARG A 127 6.18 14.02 -1.33
N GLN A 128 5.20 14.53 -0.58
CA GLN A 128 3.82 14.05 -0.65
C GLN A 128 3.20 14.21 -2.05
N GLU A 129 3.78 15.02 -2.92
CA GLU A 129 3.34 15.16 -4.33
C GLU A 129 3.83 14.03 -5.24
N ALA A 130 4.77 13.18 -4.81
CA ALA A 130 5.24 12.04 -5.59
C ALA A 130 4.36 10.82 -5.30
N PRO A 131 3.67 10.23 -6.31
CA PRO A 131 2.84 9.06 -6.08
C PRO A 131 3.69 7.93 -5.50
N SER A 132 3.25 7.39 -4.35
CA SER A 132 3.86 6.28 -3.63
C SER A 132 3.94 5.03 -4.53
N GLY A 133 5.03 4.95 -5.28
CA GLY A 133 5.26 3.92 -6.27
C GLY A 133 5.28 2.53 -5.65
N VAL A 134 4.71 1.56 -6.37
CA VAL A 134 4.72 0.14 -5.98
C VAL A 134 6.15 -0.34 -5.69
N GLU A 135 7.13 0.24 -6.37
CA GLU A 135 8.54 -0.04 -6.25
C GLU A 135 9.14 0.18 -4.85
N TYR A 136 8.60 1.09 -4.05
CA TYR A 136 9.13 1.34 -2.69
C TYR A 136 8.83 0.20 -1.71
N ARG A 137 7.96 -0.74 -2.11
CA ARG A 137 7.62 -1.95 -1.36
C ARG A 137 8.49 -3.15 -1.75
N ASN A 138 9.44 -2.96 -2.65
CA ASN A 138 10.31 -4.04 -3.12
C ASN A 138 11.51 -4.24 -2.19
N GLY A 139 12.05 -5.45 -2.24
CA GLY A 139 13.17 -5.91 -1.44
C GLY A 139 12.75 -6.55 -0.12
N HIS A 140 13.70 -7.26 0.48
CA HIS A 140 13.49 -8.03 1.72
C HIS A 140 13.86 -7.28 3.00
N THR A 141 13.95 -5.95 2.93
CA THR A 141 14.28 -5.12 4.09
C THR A 141 13.07 -4.98 5.02
N SER A 142 13.32 -4.75 6.31
CA SER A 142 12.22 -4.43 7.25
C SER A 142 11.55 -3.08 6.96
N LEU A 143 12.23 -2.16 6.28
CA LEU A 143 11.60 -0.94 5.75
C LEU A 143 10.56 -1.27 4.67
N ALA A 144 10.91 -2.12 3.70
CA ALA A 144 9.97 -2.58 2.69
C ALA A 144 8.78 -3.31 3.36
N ALA A 145 9.05 -4.17 4.34
CA ALA A 145 8.01 -4.84 5.12
C ALA A 145 7.09 -3.86 5.87
N ALA A 146 7.65 -2.80 6.48
CA ALA A 146 6.87 -1.76 7.17
C ALA A 146 5.98 -0.97 6.20
N ARG A 147 6.50 -0.63 5.01
CA ARG A 147 5.72 0.00 3.94
C ARG A 147 4.57 -0.90 3.52
N ILE A 148 4.83 -2.17 3.21
CA ILE A 148 3.80 -3.16 2.84
C ILE A 148 2.70 -3.24 3.92
N LEU A 149 3.08 -3.27 5.20
CA LEU A 149 2.11 -3.37 6.29
C LEU A 149 1.25 -2.11 6.43
N LEU A 150 1.85 -0.92 6.42
CA LEU A 150 1.09 0.35 6.44
C LEU A 150 0.15 0.45 5.25
N ASP A 151 0.63 0.04 4.08
CA ASP A 151 -0.09 0.07 2.82
C ASP A 151 -1.38 -0.76 2.83
N SER A 152 -1.36 -1.84 3.60
CA SER A 152 -2.50 -2.75 3.76
C SER A 152 -3.68 -2.12 4.52
N LEU A 153 -3.46 -1.03 5.26
CA LEU A 153 -4.46 -0.37 6.10
C LEU A 153 -5.19 -1.36 7.04
N GLY A 154 -4.46 -2.37 7.52
CA GLY A 154 -4.97 -3.41 8.40
C GLY A 154 -5.91 -4.40 7.72
N SER A 155 -5.81 -4.58 6.40
CA SER A 155 -6.58 -5.57 5.64
C SER A 155 -5.67 -6.62 5.00
N CYS A 156 -6.16 -7.85 4.90
CA CYS A 156 -5.49 -8.91 4.14
C CYS A 156 -5.53 -8.59 2.65
N THR A 157 -4.38 -8.55 1.98
CA THR A 157 -4.26 -8.29 0.54
C THR A 157 -4.96 -9.35 -0.32
N SER A 158 -5.11 -10.57 0.20
CA SER A 158 -5.75 -11.68 -0.53
C SER A 158 -7.27 -11.59 -0.50
N CYS A 159 -7.86 -11.67 0.70
CA CYS A 159 -9.32 -11.76 0.87
C CYS A 159 -9.99 -10.41 1.11
N GLY A 160 -9.22 -9.33 1.32
CA GLY A 160 -9.73 -8.00 1.68
C GLY A 160 -10.26 -7.88 3.11
N GLY A 161 -10.33 -8.99 3.86
CA GLY A 161 -10.83 -9.02 5.24
C GLY A 161 -9.96 -8.21 6.19
N LYS A 162 -10.59 -7.59 7.20
CA LYS A 162 -9.89 -6.87 8.26
C LYS A 162 -9.07 -7.82 9.11
N LEU A 163 -7.82 -7.44 9.35
CA LEU A 163 -6.93 -8.14 10.27
C LEU A 163 -7.29 -7.71 11.69
N ASP A 164 -7.34 -8.67 12.60
CA ASP A 164 -7.52 -8.38 14.02
C ASP A 164 -6.17 -7.95 14.62
N LEU A 165 -5.96 -6.64 14.70
CA LEU A 165 -4.72 -6.04 15.19
C LEU A 165 -4.80 -5.62 16.67
N ALA A 166 -5.96 -5.83 17.30
CA ALA A 166 -6.21 -5.49 18.69
C ALA A 166 -5.78 -6.60 19.65
N GLU A 167 -5.59 -7.82 19.16
CA GLU A 167 -5.16 -8.95 19.98
C GLU A 167 -3.67 -8.91 20.36
N PRO A 168 -3.29 -9.43 21.55
CA PRO A 168 -1.90 -9.48 22.01
C PRO A 168 -0.97 -10.32 21.12
N ASP A 169 -1.51 -11.22 20.31
CA ASP A 169 -0.78 -12.10 19.39
C ASP A 169 -0.85 -11.65 17.92
N ALA A 170 -1.44 -10.48 17.65
CA ALA A 170 -1.63 -9.96 16.29
C ALA A 170 -0.33 -9.90 15.46
N ARG A 171 0.82 -9.66 16.12
CA ARG A 171 2.15 -9.66 15.51
C ARG A 171 2.49 -10.97 14.78
N ASP A 172 2.02 -12.08 15.32
CA ASP A 172 2.39 -13.44 14.88
C ASP A 172 1.34 -14.02 13.91
N ARG A 173 0.14 -13.44 13.90
CA ARG A 173 -1.01 -13.87 13.08
C ARG A 173 -1.15 -13.14 11.74
N LEU A 174 -0.28 -12.17 11.49
CA LEU A 174 -0.14 -11.50 10.20
C LEU A 174 1.18 -11.88 9.54
N HIS A 175 1.14 -12.06 8.23
CA HIS A 175 2.27 -12.54 7.45
C HIS A 175 2.58 -11.55 6.35
N ILE A 176 3.76 -10.93 6.44
CA ILE A 176 4.23 -9.97 5.43
C ILE A 176 5.05 -10.74 4.40
N ARG A 177 4.64 -10.67 3.14
CA ARG A 177 5.38 -11.18 2.00
C ARG A 177 6.08 -10.02 1.31
N THR A 178 7.39 -10.03 1.37
CA THR A 178 8.26 -9.17 0.57
C THR A 178 8.61 -9.86 -0.74
N VAL A 179 8.91 -9.06 -1.76
CA VAL A 179 9.31 -9.55 -3.08
C VAL A 179 10.52 -8.75 -3.53
N ASP A 180 11.50 -9.42 -4.11
CA ASP A 180 12.47 -8.74 -4.96
C ASP A 180 11.73 -8.36 -6.24
N LEU A 181 11.72 -7.06 -6.52
CA LEU A 181 11.28 -6.53 -7.81
C LEU A 181 12.34 -5.52 -8.20
N ALA A 182 13.35 -5.96 -8.95
CA ALA A 182 14.25 -5.02 -9.60
C ALA A 182 13.41 -4.13 -10.55
N PRO A 183 13.70 -2.82 -10.68
CA PRO A 183 13.01 -1.94 -11.63
C PRO A 183 13.04 -2.44 -13.10
N SER A 184 13.93 -3.37 -13.42
CA SER A 184 14.10 -4.04 -14.71
C SER A 184 13.39 -5.40 -14.83
N GLU A 185 12.59 -5.82 -13.85
CA GLU A 185 12.10 -7.20 -13.80
C GLU A 185 11.12 -7.59 -14.89
N ARG A 186 11.37 -8.81 -15.38
CA ARG A 186 10.77 -9.47 -16.52
C ARG A 186 9.28 -9.70 -16.28
N ARG A 187 8.42 -8.87 -16.86
CA ARG A 187 6.99 -9.17 -16.88
C ARG A 187 6.73 -10.38 -17.76
N VAL A 188 6.15 -11.43 -17.17
CA VAL A 188 5.89 -12.67 -17.88
C VAL A 188 4.56 -12.56 -18.62
N PRO A 189 4.51 -12.88 -19.92
CA PRO A 189 3.24 -12.96 -20.62
C PRO A 189 2.39 -14.06 -20.01
N VAL A 190 1.10 -13.79 -19.80
CA VAL A 190 0.17 -14.82 -19.28
C VAL A 190 -0.20 -15.88 -20.31
N ALA A 191 0.11 -15.61 -21.59
CA ALA A 191 -0.01 -16.52 -22.72
C ALA A 191 1.04 -16.11 -23.77
N ASP A 192 1.72 -17.09 -24.35
CA ASP A 192 2.79 -16.85 -25.33
C ASP A 192 2.25 -16.38 -26.68
N ASP A 193 1.03 -16.80 -27.04
CA ASP A 193 0.39 -16.43 -28.30
C ASP A 193 -0.80 -15.48 -28.06
N PRO A 194 -0.87 -14.33 -28.76
CA PRO A 194 -2.13 -13.62 -28.89
C PRO A 194 -3.13 -14.56 -29.61
N PRO A 195 -4.43 -14.55 -29.25
CA PRO A 195 -5.42 -15.36 -29.95
C PRO A 195 -5.34 -15.08 -31.46
N GLU A 196 -5.37 -16.13 -32.28
CA GLU A 196 -5.32 -16.00 -33.74
C GLU A 196 -6.38 -14.99 -34.21
N GLU A 197 -5.93 -13.98 -34.94
CA GLU A 197 -6.79 -12.98 -35.53
C GLU A 197 -7.73 -13.69 -36.51
N PRO A 198 -9.07 -13.58 -36.38
CA PRO A 198 -9.94 -14.05 -37.44
C PRO A 198 -9.58 -13.28 -38.71
N GLN A 199 -9.00 -13.98 -39.70
CA GLN A 199 -8.61 -13.41 -40.98
C GLN A 199 -9.80 -12.67 -41.59
N ARG A 200 -9.79 -11.33 -41.52
CA ARG A 200 -10.87 -10.52 -42.08
C ARG A 200 -10.71 -10.43 -43.59
N LEU A 201 -11.71 -10.91 -44.30
CA LEU A 201 -12.00 -10.45 -45.66
C LEU A 201 -12.24 -8.94 -45.62
N SER A 202 -11.37 -8.23 -46.33
CA SER A 202 -11.37 -6.79 -46.58
C SER A 202 -12.73 -6.26 -47.07
N ARG A 203 -13.20 -5.11 -46.53
CA ARG A 203 -13.87 -4.07 -47.33
C ARG A 203 -14.03 -2.72 -46.60
N GLN A 204 -13.91 -1.69 -47.44
CA GLN A 204 -14.05 -0.23 -47.25
C GLN A 204 -15.19 0.25 -46.33
N GLY A 205 -14.88 1.29 -45.55
CA GLY A 205 -15.83 2.15 -44.83
C GLY A 205 -15.16 2.77 -43.60
N TYR A 206 -15.44 4.03 -43.29
CA TYR A 206 -15.14 4.64 -41.98
C TYR A 206 -16.48 5.14 -41.43
N GLY A 207 -17.21 4.27 -40.74
CA GLY A 207 -18.46 4.54 -40.05
C GLY A 207 -18.25 4.68 -38.53
N PRO A 208 -19.28 5.09 -37.78
CA PRO A 208 -19.23 5.14 -36.31
C PRO A 208 -18.93 3.78 -35.64
N ASP A 209 -19.10 2.67 -36.37
CA ASP A 209 -18.72 1.31 -35.95
C ASP A 209 -17.21 1.00 -36.14
N ASP A 210 -16.45 1.86 -36.82
CA ASP A 210 -15.00 1.77 -37.01
C ASP A 210 -14.19 2.43 -35.88
N ILE A 211 -14.87 2.87 -34.81
CA ILE A 211 -14.20 3.26 -33.55
C ILE A 211 -13.54 1.99 -32.99
N ARG A 212 -12.27 1.81 -33.33
CA ARG A 212 -11.39 0.73 -32.89
C ARG A 212 -11.37 0.67 -31.36
N ILE A 213 -12.19 -0.17 -30.75
CA ILE A 213 -11.91 -0.67 -29.40
C ILE A 213 -10.65 -1.52 -29.55
N GLY A 214 -9.54 -1.05 -28.97
CA GLY A 214 -8.20 -1.62 -29.21
C GLY A 214 -8.15 -3.14 -29.09
N VAL A 215 -7.38 -3.77 -29.97
CA VAL A 215 -7.06 -5.20 -29.94
C VAL A 215 -6.56 -5.57 -28.54
N TRP A 216 -7.19 -6.57 -27.90
CA TRP A 216 -6.73 -7.06 -26.59
C TRP A 216 -5.31 -7.62 -26.72
N ARG A 217 -4.42 -7.19 -25.84
CA ARG A 217 -3.08 -7.75 -25.72
C ARG A 217 -3.02 -8.59 -24.44
N PRO A 218 -2.50 -9.83 -24.50
CA PRO A 218 -2.27 -10.63 -23.31
C PRO A 218 -1.54 -9.83 -22.23
N GLY A 219 -2.03 -9.94 -21.00
CA GLY A 219 -1.48 -9.27 -19.83
C GLY A 219 -0.02 -9.65 -19.61
N ARG A 220 0.76 -8.70 -19.10
CA ARG A 220 2.13 -8.91 -18.66
C ARG A 220 2.21 -8.53 -17.18
N PHE A 221 2.44 -9.53 -16.34
CA PHE A 221 2.43 -9.35 -14.89
C PHE A 221 3.82 -9.53 -14.29
N PRO A 222 4.10 -8.92 -13.14
CA PRO A 222 5.29 -9.26 -12.36
C PRO A 222 5.25 -10.74 -11.95
N MET A 223 6.42 -11.31 -11.65
CA MET A 223 6.53 -12.70 -11.19
C MET A 223 5.79 -12.94 -9.86
N ASP A 224 5.80 -11.92 -9.01
CA ASP A 224 5.15 -11.96 -7.71
C ASP A 224 4.69 -10.56 -7.28
N TRP A 225 4.05 -10.48 -6.13
CA TRP A 225 3.52 -9.24 -5.58
C TRP A 225 3.66 -9.22 -4.05
N SER A 226 4.02 -8.06 -3.50
CA SER A 226 4.11 -7.88 -2.05
C SER A 226 2.73 -7.87 -1.40
N ALA A 227 2.60 -8.47 -0.22
CA ALA A 227 1.30 -8.67 0.40
C ALA A 227 1.36 -8.76 1.93
N VAL A 228 0.24 -8.45 2.58
CA VAL A 228 -0.05 -8.84 3.97
C VAL A 228 -1.14 -9.90 3.94
N LEU A 229 -0.90 -11.04 4.59
CA LEU A 229 -1.83 -12.16 4.63
C LEU A 229 -2.26 -12.43 6.08
N CYS A 230 -3.55 -12.74 6.26
CA CYS A 230 -4.01 -13.40 7.49
C CYS A 230 -3.57 -14.87 7.51
N ASP A 231 -3.64 -15.50 8.68
CA ASP A 231 -3.32 -16.93 8.86
C ASP A 231 -4.03 -17.85 7.86
N THR A 232 -5.32 -17.62 7.61
CA THR A 232 -6.10 -18.43 6.66
C THR A 232 -5.53 -18.34 5.24
N CYS A 233 -5.25 -17.13 4.76
CA CYS A 233 -4.69 -16.93 3.42
C CYS A 233 -3.24 -17.40 3.32
N ARG A 234 -2.44 -17.23 4.39
CA ARG A 234 -1.08 -17.77 4.46
C ARG A 234 -1.08 -19.30 4.43
N GLY A 235 -1.96 -19.92 5.20
CA GLY A 235 -2.19 -21.35 5.21
C GLY A 235 -2.67 -21.85 3.85
N GLY A 236 -3.66 -21.20 3.25
CA GLY A 236 -4.18 -21.56 1.93
C GLY A 236 -3.10 -21.50 0.84
N MET A 237 -2.26 -20.45 0.86
CA MET A 237 -1.12 -20.33 -0.04
C MET A 237 -0.13 -21.49 0.13
N HIS A 238 0.24 -21.81 1.38
CA HIS A 238 1.18 -22.88 1.69
C HIS A 238 0.64 -24.28 1.31
N HIS A 239 -0.58 -24.62 1.73
CA HIS A 239 -1.18 -25.94 1.43
C HIS A 239 -1.48 -26.12 -0.07
N GLY A 240 -1.77 -25.03 -0.78
CA GLY A 240 -1.92 -25.04 -2.24
C GLY A 240 -0.60 -25.16 -3.00
N GLY A 241 0.56 -25.16 -2.32
CA GLY A 241 1.88 -25.27 -2.95
C GLY A 241 2.29 -24.02 -3.73
N PHE A 242 1.72 -22.85 -3.40
CA PHE A 242 2.03 -21.61 -4.11
C PHE A 242 3.28 -20.95 -3.54
N ASP A 243 4.28 -20.77 -4.39
CA ASP A 243 5.50 -20.03 -4.11
C ASP A 243 5.34 -18.52 -4.36
N SER A 244 4.43 -18.11 -5.24
CA SER A 244 4.09 -16.73 -5.61
C SER A 244 2.72 -16.34 -5.07
N PHE A 245 2.63 -15.20 -4.37
CA PHE A 245 1.36 -14.65 -3.91
C PHE A 245 0.46 -14.30 -5.08
N LEU A 246 1.04 -13.79 -6.17
CA LEU A 246 0.24 -13.42 -7.33
C LEU A 246 -0.46 -14.64 -7.94
N ARG A 247 0.25 -15.78 -8.07
CA ARG A 247 -0.35 -17.04 -8.52
C ARG A 247 -1.45 -17.54 -7.58
N PHE A 248 -1.20 -17.51 -6.27
CA PHE A 248 -2.21 -17.83 -5.28
C PHE A 248 -3.43 -16.90 -5.39
N ARG A 249 -3.22 -15.60 -5.59
CA ARG A 249 -4.30 -14.63 -5.69
C ARG A 249 -5.18 -14.89 -6.91
N PHE A 250 -4.58 -15.23 -8.04
CA PHE A 250 -5.30 -15.59 -9.26
C PHE A 250 -6.00 -16.95 -9.17
N SER A 251 -5.46 -17.92 -8.43
CA SER A 251 -6.13 -19.22 -8.23
C SER A 251 -7.43 -19.12 -7.41
N LEU A 252 -7.65 -17.99 -6.72
CA LEU A 252 -8.92 -17.69 -6.04
C LEU A 252 -10.00 -17.17 -7.01
N HIS A 253 -9.65 -16.91 -8.27
CA HIS A 253 -10.58 -16.48 -9.30
C HIS A 253 -10.99 -17.66 -10.19
N PRO A 254 -12.19 -17.61 -10.81
CA PRO A 254 -12.60 -18.68 -11.71
C PRO A 254 -11.69 -18.74 -12.95
N PRO A 255 -11.40 -19.94 -13.49
CA PRO A 255 -10.72 -20.05 -14.78
C PRO A 255 -11.53 -19.37 -15.88
N CYS A 256 -10.83 -18.89 -16.91
CA CYS A 256 -11.49 -18.34 -18.09
C CYS A 256 -12.33 -19.42 -18.79
N PRO A 257 -13.63 -19.23 -19.02
CA PRO A 257 -14.46 -20.22 -19.71
C PRO A 257 -14.10 -20.36 -21.20
N SER A 258 -13.40 -19.39 -21.80
CA SER A 258 -13.02 -19.41 -23.22
C SER A 258 -11.66 -20.06 -23.48
N CYS A 259 -10.69 -19.95 -22.57
CA CYS A 259 -9.34 -20.47 -22.80
C CYS A 259 -8.75 -21.26 -21.62
N ALA A 260 -9.55 -21.53 -20.59
CA ALA A 260 -9.17 -22.21 -19.34
C ALA A 260 -8.02 -21.56 -18.54
N ALA A 261 -7.47 -20.42 -18.98
CA ALA A 261 -6.39 -19.73 -18.29
C ALA A 261 -6.80 -19.29 -16.89
N GLN A 262 -5.88 -19.46 -15.94
CA GLN A 262 -6.01 -19.07 -14.53
C GLN A 262 -5.55 -17.63 -14.27
N TRP A 263 -5.74 -16.73 -15.23
CA TRP A 263 -5.33 -15.33 -15.15
C TRP A 263 -6.54 -14.42 -15.27
N THR A 264 -7.54 -14.68 -14.43
CA THR A 264 -8.81 -13.95 -14.43
C THR A 264 -8.70 -12.73 -13.53
N MET A 265 -9.04 -11.55 -14.03
CA MET A 265 -9.09 -10.31 -13.26
C MET A 265 -10.54 -9.98 -12.88
N ARG A 266 -10.73 -9.48 -11.66
CA ARG A 266 -12.01 -8.93 -11.22
C ARG A 266 -12.17 -7.53 -11.80
N THR A 267 -13.33 -7.21 -12.35
CA THR A 267 -13.58 -5.86 -12.84
C THR A 267 -14.03 -4.93 -11.72
N TYR A 268 -13.65 -3.66 -11.88
CA TYR A 268 -14.06 -2.60 -10.98
C TYR A 268 -14.43 -1.37 -11.79
N ALA A 269 -15.64 -0.86 -11.55
CA ALA A 269 -16.16 0.34 -12.18
C ALA A 269 -16.03 1.52 -11.21
N GLY A 270 -15.70 2.70 -11.74
CA GLY A 270 -15.55 3.94 -10.99
C GLY A 270 -14.50 4.86 -11.59
N PHE A 271 -14.68 6.17 -11.39
CA PHE A 271 -13.77 7.23 -11.80
C PHE A 271 -12.50 7.32 -10.92
N ALA A 272 -12.20 6.29 -10.11
CA ALA A 272 -10.99 6.27 -9.30
C ALA A 272 -9.77 5.99 -10.19
N ALA A 273 -9.37 7.02 -10.94
CA ALA A 273 -8.00 7.18 -11.35
C ALA A 273 -7.15 7.12 -10.07
N VAL A 274 -6.20 6.19 -10.04
CA VAL A 274 -5.04 6.21 -9.14
C VAL A 274 -5.31 5.84 -7.68
N LEU A 275 -5.72 4.60 -7.38
CA LEU A 275 -5.33 4.00 -6.09
C LEU A 275 -4.99 2.53 -6.32
N ARG A 276 -3.70 2.29 -6.67
CA ARG A 276 -3.05 0.98 -6.84
C ARG A 276 -3.59 0.13 -7.99
N SER A 277 -2.82 0.03 -9.08
CA SER A 277 -3.06 -0.94 -10.13
C SER A 277 -2.71 -2.35 -9.66
N GLU A 278 -3.61 -2.94 -8.87
CA GLU A 278 -3.50 -4.34 -8.48
C GLU A 278 -3.60 -5.24 -9.72
N PRO A 279 -2.63 -6.15 -9.96
CA PRO A 279 -2.60 -6.98 -11.17
C PRO A 279 -3.85 -7.83 -11.41
N TRP A 280 -4.56 -8.19 -10.33
CA TRP A 280 -5.76 -9.02 -10.38
C TRP A 280 -7.05 -8.21 -10.54
N MET A 281 -6.96 -6.89 -10.75
CA MET A 281 -8.08 -5.97 -10.94
C MET A 281 -8.04 -5.34 -12.34
N PHE A 282 -9.21 -5.23 -12.98
CA PHE A 282 -9.37 -4.57 -14.27
C PHE A 282 -10.36 -3.40 -14.16
N HIS A 283 -9.86 -2.17 -14.34
CA HIS A 283 -10.69 -0.98 -14.24
C HIS A 283 -11.46 -0.75 -15.54
N THR A 284 -12.79 -0.72 -15.47
CA THR A 284 -13.67 -0.55 -16.66
C THR A 284 -14.07 0.90 -16.91
N GLY A 285 -13.52 1.85 -16.14
CA GLY A 285 -13.93 3.26 -16.17
C GLY A 285 -15.30 3.47 -15.52
N CYS A 286 -16.08 4.43 -16.00
CA CYS A 286 -17.36 4.83 -15.38
C CYS A 286 -18.51 3.85 -15.57
N CYS A 287 -18.38 2.86 -16.46
CA CYS A 287 -19.47 1.95 -16.80
C CYS A 287 -19.25 0.56 -16.19
N PRO A 288 -20.21 0.02 -15.42
CA PRO A 288 -20.13 -1.35 -14.92
C PRO A 288 -20.13 -2.36 -16.08
N GLY A 289 -19.05 -3.13 -16.16
CA GLY A 289 -18.87 -4.23 -17.10
C GLY A 289 -19.23 -5.58 -16.47
N SER A 290 -18.96 -6.66 -17.20
CA SER A 290 -18.95 -8.03 -16.65
C SER A 290 -17.99 -8.10 -15.46
N ILE A 291 -18.31 -8.87 -14.41
CA ILE A 291 -17.47 -8.97 -13.19
C ILE A 291 -16.08 -9.58 -13.41
N TRP A 292 -15.85 -10.28 -14.52
CA TRP A 292 -14.58 -10.94 -14.83
C TRP A 292 -14.05 -10.56 -16.22
N VAL A 293 -12.73 -10.45 -16.34
CA VAL A 293 -11.99 -10.29 -17.60
C VAL A 293 -10.78 -11.21 -17.57
N CYS A 294 -10.57 -12.00 -18.63
CA CYS A 294 -9.38 -12.85 -18.75
C CYS A 294 -8.18 -12.00 -19.19
N ALA A 295 -7.09 -12.02 -18.42
CA ALA A 295 -5.86 -11.33 -18.80
C ALA A 295 -5.22 -11.92 -20.07
N ALA A 296 -5.43 -13.21 -20.35
CA ALA A 296 -4.82 -13.89 -21.50
C ALA A 296 -5.53 -13.55 -22.81
N CYS A 297 -6.84 -13.86 -22.92
CA CYS A 297 -7.58 -13.69 -24.18
C CYS A 297 -8.53 -12.48 -24.21
N GLY A 298 -8.70 -11.77 -23.08
CA GLY A 298 -9.60 -10.62 -23.01
C GLY A 298 -11.09 -10.95 -22.89
N HIS A 299 -11.45 -12.23 -22.85
CA HIS A 299 -12.82 -12.67 -22.68
C HIS A 299 -13.43 -12.09 -21.40
N LYS A 300 -14.67 -11.58 -21.48
CA LYS A 300 -15.38 -10.96 -20.36
C LYS A 300 -16.65 -11.76 -20.04
N TRP A 301 -16.88 -12.07 -18.77
CA TRP A 301 -18.05 -12.89 -18.37
C TRP A 301 -18.51 -12.60 -16.94
N GLY A 302 -19.67 -13.18 -16.61
CA GLY A 302 -20.37 -12.98 -15.33
C GLY A 302 -21.36 -11.81 -15.38
N PRO A 303 -22.23 -11.70 -14.35
CA PRO A 303 -23.18 -10.60 -14.22
C PRO A 303 -22.48 -9.24 -14.21
N ARG A 304 -23.22 -8.15 -14.43
CA ARG A 304 -22.64 -6.80 -14.36
C ARG A 304 -22.29 -6.48 -12.92
N SER A 305 -21.11 -5.92 -12.67
CA SER A 305 -20.73 -5.44 -11.34
C SER A 305 -21.69 -4.33 -10.91
N GLY A 306 -22.58 -4.61 -9.94
CA GLY A 306 -23.66 -3.68 -9.52
C GLY A 306 -25.08 -4.15 -9.80
N SER A 307 -25.29 -5.36 -10.35
CA SER A 307 -26.60 -6.01 -10.35
C SER A 307 -26.72 -6.99 -9.17
N GLU A 308 -26.85 -6.45 -7.95
CA GLU A 308 -27.47 -7.18 -6.83
C GLU A 308 -28.70 -6.39 -6.35
N ALA A 309 -29.82 -7.12 -6.28
CA ALA A 309 -31.11 -6.81 -5.66
C ALA A 309 -32.00 -5.72 -6.31
N GLY A 310 -32.78 -6.14 -7.30
CA GLY A 310 -34.20 -5.77 -7.40
C GLY A 310 -35.04 -6.97 -6.99
#